data_AF-A0A645C208-F1
#
_entry.id   AF-A0A645C208-F1
#
_cell.length_a   1.000
_cell.length_b   1.000
_cell.length_c   1.000
_cell.angle_alpha   90.00
_cell.angle_beta   90.00
_cell.angle_gamma   90.00
#
_symmetry.space_group_name_H-M   'P 1'
#
loop_
_entity.id
_entity.type
_entity.pdbx_description
1 polymer ?
#
loop_
_entity_poly.entity_id
_entity_poly.type
_entity_poly.pdbx_seq_one_letter_code
_entity_poly.pdbx_strand_id
1 'polypeptide(L)'
;MEMSGDGVSAEAIVLPTESLEEATLEIINGEYGYVYDLNSAVNITKFESGYKYTYTIELDTRLPLSATASVSDWLDGPSEMATVVKDFEVYQPVGGGTLENPYTVEDARNLRPTNGVWVKGYIVGYYSGTTIGSFSNDLTDTIKIKTSSLALAESPAETNGSKTASISLPTGKIRDNLNLKTNPENLGKGVILKGNIGPYYGAGGMPDVTAYEFIPAGR
;
A
#
# COMPACT_ATOMS: atom_id res chain seq x y z
N MET A 1 -5.23 -13.24 9.60
CA MET A 1 -4.19 -14.26 9.43
C MET A 1 -3.04 -13.88 10.34
N GLU A 2 -2.53 -14.83 11.11
CA GLU A 2 -1.41 -14.67 12.04
C GLU A 2 -0.22 -15.46 11.48
N MET A 3 0.92 -14.79 11.31
CA MET A 3 2.16 -15.41 10.83
C MET A 3 3.01 -15.90 12.00
N SER A 4 3.63 -17.05 11.82
CA SER A 4 4.68 -17.57 12.69
C SER A 4 5.91 -16.64 12.74
N GLY A 5 6.66 -16.69 13.83
CA GLY A 5 7.81 -15.81 14.06
C GLY A 5 9.00 -16.03 13.10
N ASP A 6 9.07 -17.19 12.45
CA ASP A 6 10.03 -17.51 11.39
C ASP A 6 9.48 -17.22 9.98
N GLY A 7 8.20 -16.82 9.87
CA GLY A 7 7.56 -16.42 8.62
C GLY A 7 7.25 -17.56 7.65
N VAL A 8 7.39 -18.82 8.07
CA VAL A 8 7.21 -19.99 7.16
C VAL A 8 5.80 -20.60 7.22
N SER A 9 4.99 -20.20 8.20
CA SER A 9 3.60 -20.63 8.35
C SER A 9 2.69 -19.49 8.78
N ALA A 10 1.42 -19.58 8.40
CA ALA A 10 0.40 -18.62 8.80
C ALA A 10 -0.94 -19.32 9.02
N GLU A 11 -1.74 -18.82 9.97
CA GLU A 11 -3.04 -19.38 10.33
C GLU A 11 -4.15 -18.32 10.28
N ALA A 12 -5.37 -18.70 9.90
CA ALA A 12 -6.52 -17.81 9.90
C ALA A 12 -7.78 -18.56 10.28
N ILE A 13 -8.67 -17.89 11.02
CA ILE A 13 -10.05 -18.35 11.23
C ILE A 13 -10.90 -17.71 10.15
N VAL A 14 -11.59 -18.53 9.38
CA VAL A 14 -12.49 -18.13 8.29
C VAL A 14 -13.91 -18.56 8.58
N LEU A 15 -14.89 -17.89 7.96
CA LEU A 15 -16.27 -18.33 7.99
C LEU A 15 -16.45 -19.55 7.07
N PRO A 16 -17.36 -20.48 7.40
CA PRO A 16 -17.73 -21.56 6.50
C PRO A 16 -18.24 -20.99 5.16
N THR A 17 -17.88 -21.65 4.06
CA THR A 17 -18.32 -21.32 2.71
C THR A 17 -18.49 -22.60 1.91
N GLU A 18 -19.52 -22.65 1.06
CA GLU A 18 -19.81 -23.81 0.19
C GLU A 18 -18.99 -23.83 -1.10
N SER A 19 -18.29 -22.74 -1.40
CA SER A 19 -17.43 -22.59 -2.59
C SER A 19 -16.23 -21.69 -2.26
N LEU A 20 -15.10 -21.97 -2.93
CA LEU A 20 -13.89 -21.15 -2.88
C LEU A 20 -13.70 -20.32 -4.16
N GLU A 21 -14.71 -20.24 -5.04
CA GLU A 21 -14.69 -19.34 -6.18
C GLU A 21 -14.28 -17.91 -5.76
N GLU A 22 -13.34 -17.33 -6.50
CA GLU A 22 -12.74 -16.01 -6.24
C GLU A 22 -11.87 -15.90 -4.96
N ALA A 23 -11.76 -16.95 -4.15
CA ALA A 23 -10.89 -16.95 -2.98
C ALA A 23 -9.43 -17.17 -3.40
N THR A 24 -8.54 -16.25 -3.00
CA THR A 24 -7.11 -16.33 -3.31
C THR A 24 -6.26 -16.21 -2.05
N LEU A 25 -5.10 -16.86 -2.08
CA LEU A 25 -4.03 -16.69 -1.11
C LEU A 25 -2.90 -15.90 -1.78
N GLU A 26 -2.66 -14.69 -1.27
CA GLU A 26 -1.57 -13.84 -1.72
C GLU A 26 -0.40 -13.92 -0.73
N ILE A 27 0.78 -14.25 -1.25
CA ILE A 27 2.01 -14.44 -0.47
C ILE A 27 3.06 -13.46 -0.98
N ILE A 28 3.66 -12.70 -0.06
CA ILE A 28 4.73 -11.75 -0.38
C ILE A 28 6.03 -12.27 0.23
N ASN A 29 7.04 -12.46 -0.61
CA ASN A 29 8.39 -12.84 -0.20
C ASN A 29 9.42 -11.91 -0.83
N GLY A 30 9.93 -10.96 -0.05
CA GLY A 30 10.85 -9.92 -0.53
C GLY A 30 10.22 -9.03 -1.60
N GLU A 31 10.84 -9.00 -2.78
CA GLU A 31 10.41 -8.21 -3.94
C GLU A 31 9.32 -8.87 -4.77
N TYR A 32 8.84 -10.06 -4.37
CA TYR A 32 7.92 -10.84 -5.19
C TYR A 32 6.63 -11.18 -4.46
N GLY A 33 5.53 -11.07 -5.20
CA GLY A 33 4.23 -11.56 -4.82
C GLY A 33 3.85 -12.80 -5.62
N TYR A 34 3.14 -13.68 -4.94
CA TYR A 34 2.68 -14.98 -5.42
C TYR A 34 1.19 -15.07 -5.13
N VAL A 35 0.38 -15.44 -6.11
CA VAL A 35 -1.07 -15.61 -5.95
C VAL A 35 -1.42 -17.07 -6.20
N TYR A 36 -2.08 -17.67 -5.23
CA TYR A 36 -2.66 -19.01 -5.35
C TYR A 36 -4.18 -18.91 -5.35
N ASP A 37 -4.84 -19.41 -6.40
CA ASP A 37 -6.29 -19.55 -6.46
C ASP A 37 -6.72 -20.73 -5.57
N LEU A 38 -7.43 -20.46 -4.48
CA LEU A 38 -7.87 -21.50 -3.53
C LEU A 38 -8.90 -22.44 -4.17
N ASN A 39 -9.63 -21.99 -5.20
CA ASN A 39 -10.56 -22.84 -5.94
C ASN A 39 -9.84 -23.85 -6.85
N SER A 40 -8.55 -23.63 -7.13
CA SER A 40 -7.75 -24.59 -7.89
C SER A 40 -7.39 -25.84 -7.08
N ALA A 41 -7.58 -25.79 -5.75
CA ALA A 41 -7.33 -26.91 -4.86
C ALA A 41 -8.31 -28.07 -5.13
N VAL A 42 -7.77 -29.24 -5.43
CA VAL A 42 -8.58 -30.44 -5.74
C VAL A 42 -9.23 -31.01 -4.47
N ASN A 43 -8.53 -30.94 -3.34
CA ASN A 43 -8.96 -31.62 -2.10
C ASN A 43 -9.72 -30.71 -1.14
N ILE A 44 -9.63 -29.40 -1.32
CA ILE A 44 -10.26 -28.40 -0.46
C ILE A 44 -11.08 -27.47 -1.34
N THR A 45 -12.36 -27.79 -1.54
CA THR A 45 -13.26 -27.03 -2.42
C THR A 45 -14.26 -26.16 -1.66
N LYS A 46 -14.30 -26.28 -0.33
CA LYS A 46 -15.20 -25.57 0.58
C LYS A 46 -14.64 -25.52 2.00
N PHE A 47 -15.14 -24.62 2.85
CA PHE A 47 -14.81 -24.57 4.27
C PHE A 47 -16.04 -24.90 5.12
N GLU A 48 -15.94 -25.92 5.96
CA GLU A 48 -16.98 -26.33 6.91
C GLU A 48 -16.60 -25.89 8.33
N SER A 49 -17.62 -25.62 9.15
CA SER A 49 -17.40 -25.20 10.54
C SER A 49 -16.74 -26.31 11.35
N GLY A 50 -15.77 -25.95 12.19
CA GLY A 50 -15.09 -26.87 13.11
C GLY A 50 -13.94 -27.67 12.50
N TYR A 51 -13.57 -27.40 11.24
CA TYR A 51 -12.44 -28.05 10.57
C TYR A 51 -11.23 -27.11 10.45
N LYS A 52 -10.03 -27.70 10.49
CA LYS A 52 -8.77 -27.05 10.12
C LYS A 52 -8.35 -27.56 8.75
N TYR A 53 -8.15 -26.63 7.82
CA TYR A 53 -7.66 -26.91 6.47
C TYR A 53 -6.19 -26.47 6.38
N THR A 54 -5.35 -27.34 5.83
CA THR A 54 -3.90 -27.08 5.72
C THR A 54 -3.52 -27.01 4.24
N TYR A 55 -2.95 -25.87 3.84
CA TYR A 55 -2.36 -25.68 2.52
C TYR A 55 -0.83 -25.71 2.66
N THR A 56 -0.16 -26.58 1.92
CA THR A 56 1.31 -26.61 1.84
C THR A 56 1.73 -25.92 0.55
N ILE A 57 2.27 -24.71 0.66
CA ILE A 57 2.63 -23.89 -0.50
C ILE A 57 4.15 -23.87 -0.67
N GLU A 58 4.62 -24.25 -1.86
CA GLU A 58 6.01 -24.10 -2.26
C GLU A 58 6.13 -22.90 -3.21
N LEU A 59 6.93 -21.90 -2.82
CA LEU A 59 7.21 -20.74 -3.66
C LEU A 59 8.34 -21.05 -4.63
N ASP A 60 8.07 -20.99 -5.93
CA ASP A 60 9.13 -21.14 -6.93
C ASP A 60 10.00 -19.88 -6.98
N THR A 61 11.23 -20.00 -6.48
CA THR A 61 12.24 -18.92 -6.44
C THR A 61 13.33 -19.11 -7.50
N ARG A 62 13.23 -20.14 -8.36
CA ARG A 62 14.32 -20.59 -9.24
C ARG A 62 13.79 -20.97 -10.62
N LEU A 63 13.79 -20.05 -11.58
CA LEU A 63 13.71 -20.48 -12.98
C LEU A 63 15.05 -21.14 -13.42
N PRO A 64 15.09 -22.42 -13.91
CA PRO A 64 14.06 -23.47 -13.88
C PRO A 64 14.42 -24.76 -13.09
N LEU A 65 13.33 -25.35 -12.53
CA LEU A 65 12.97 -26.76 -12.28
C LEU A 65 13.96 -27.76 -11.62
N SER A 66 13.57 -28.25 -10.43
CA SER A 66 13.87 -29.60 -9.96
C SER A 66 12.76 -30.08 -9.01
N ALA A 67 12.15 -31.22 -9.34
CA ALA A 67 11.15 -31.91 -8.53
C ALA A 67 11.78 -33.10 -7.81
N THR A 68 11.58 -33.21 -6.50
CA THR A 68 11.76 -34.48 -5.78
C THR A 68 10.63 -34.66 -4.78
N ALA A 69 9.95 -35.80 -4.88
CA ALA A 69 8.93 -36.23 -3.93
C ALA A 69 9.52 -37.24 -2.93
N SER A 70 8.99 -37.25 -1.71
CA SER A 70 9.14 -38.36 -0.76
C SER A 70 7.81 -38.62 -0.06
N VAL A 71 7.51 -39.90 0.16
CA VAL A 71 6.29 -40.39 0.82
C VAL A 71 6.57 -40.64 2.31
N SER A 72 5.60 -40.32 3.16
CA SER A 72 5.47 -40.90 4.50
C SER A 72 4.03 -41.31 4.79
N ASP A 73 3.84 -42.55 5.24
CA ASP A 73 2.60 -43.10 5.82
C ASP A 73 2.33 -42.50 7.21
N TRP A 74 1.14 -42.50 7.81
CA TRP A 74 -0.26 -42.72 7.41
C TRP A 74 -1.02 -42.31 8.68
N LEU A 75 -1.37 -41.03 8.88
CA LEU A 75 -2.35 -40.61 9.92
C LEU A 75 -2.82 -39.12 9.90
N ASP A 76 -2.51 -38.30 8.88
CA ASP A 76 -3.05 -36.92 8.75
C ASP A 76 -3.94 -36.77 7.50
N GLY A 77 -4.92 -35.87 7.56
CA GLY A 77 -5.95 -35.63 6.53
C GLY A 77 -5.40 -35.18 5.16
N PRO A 78 -6.26 -35.00 4.13
CA PRO A 78 -5.79 -34.73 2.78
C PRO A 78 -5.01 -33.41 2.73
N SER A 79 -3.72 -33.51 2.41
CA SER A 79 -2.82 -32.39 2.16
C SER A 79 -2.72 -32.13 0.66
N GLU A 80 -2.68 -30.86 0.27
CA GLU A 80 -2.41 -30.47 -1.11
C GLU A 80 -1.12 -29.64 -1.18
N MET A 81 -0.24 -30.01 -2.12
CA MET A 81 0.97 -29.25 -2.45
C MET A 81 0.69 -28.46 -3.72
N ALA A 82 0.92 -27.15 -3.68
CA ALA A 82 0.85 -26.30 -4.85
C ALA A 82 2.18 -25.54 -5.02
N THR A 83 2.72 -25.56 -6.24
CA THR A 83 3.84 -24.70 -6.63
C THR A 83 3.28 -23.41 -7.21
N VAL A 84 3.64 -22.28 -6.61
CA VAL A 84 3.20 -20.96 -7.09
C VAL A 84 4.36 -20.24 -7.75
N VAL A 85 4.17 -19.85 -9.00
CA VAL A 85 5.17 -19.12 -9.79
C VAL A 85 5.12 -17.61 -9.47
N LYS A 86 6.25 -16.90 -9.67
CA LYS A 86 6.33 -15.45 -9.53
C LYS A 86 5.25 -14.77 -10.40
N ASP A 87 4.35 -14.03 -9.77
CA ASP A 87 3.25 -13.37 -10.45
C ASP A 87 3.53 -11.88 -10.68
N PHE A 88 3.97 -11.16 -9.64
CA PHE A 88 4.24 -9.72 -9.75
C PHE A 88 5.43 -9.25 -8.88
N GLU A 89 5.97 -8.08 -9.23
CA GLU A 89 7.01 -7.40 -8.45
C GLU A 89 6.36 -6.47 -7.42
N VAL A 90 6.81 -6.60 -6.18
CA VAL A 90 6.42 -5.79 -5.03
C VAL A 90 7.34 -4.59 -4.97
N TYR A 91 6.77 -3.39 -5.09
CA TYR A 91 7.51 -2.15 -4.91
C TYR A 91 8.24 -2.13 -3.55
N GLN A 92 9.55 -1.86 -3.58
CA GLN A 92 10.37 -1.74 -2.39
C GLN A 92 10.46 -0.28 -1.95
N PRO A 93 9.98 0.08 -0.76
CA PRO A 93 10.05 1.45 -0.30
C PRO A 93 11.47 1.87 0.08
N VAL A 94 11.79 3.13 -0.15
CA VAL A 94 13.06 3.73 0.26
C VAL A 94 13.04 4.12 1.74
N GLY A 95 11.92 4.67 2.20
CA GLY A 95 11.71 5.01 3.61
C GLY A 95 11.22 3.83 4.44
N GLY A 96 11.19 4.00 5.77
CA GLY A 96 10.68 3.00 6.72
C GLY A 96 9.28 3.31 7.27
N GLY A 97 8.66 4.40 6.83
CA GLY A 97 7.35 4.86 7.31
C GLY A 97 7.33 5.38 8.75
N THR A 98 8.49 5.57 9.38
CA THR A 98 8.63 6.13 10.73
C THR A 98 8.90 7.63 10.67
N LEU A 99 8.76 8.36 11.78
CA LEU A 99 9.07 9.80 11.79
C LEU A 99 10.54 10.08 11.46
N GLU A 100 11.45 9.22 11.94
CA GLU A 100 12.90 9.35 11.73
C GLU A 100 13.33 8.89 10.33
N ASN A 101 12.62 7.93 9.76
CA ASN A 101 12.83 7.42 8.41
C ASN A 101 11.49 7.36 7.64
N PRO A 102 10.92 8.52 7.26
CA PRO A 102 9.62 8.58 6.62
C PRO A 102 9.68 8.02 5.20
N TYR A 103 8.56 7.50 4.72
CA TYR A 103 8.37 7.16 3.32
C TYR A 103 8.51 8.40 2.43
N THR A 104 9.02 8.21 1.21
CA THR A 104 9.06 9.26 0.19
C THR A 104 7.69 9.46 -0.43
N VAL A 105 7.57 10.49 -1.29
CA VAL A 105 6.35 10.66 -2.09
C VAL A 105 6.20 9.52 -3.11
N GLU A 106 7.29 8.99 -3.64
CA GLU A 106 7.25 7.82 -4.52
C GLU A 106 6.75 6.58 -3.78
N ASP A 107 7.21 6.36 -2.54
CA ASP A 107 6.72 5.29 -1.68
C ASP A 107 5.20 5.40 -1.48
N ALA A 108 4.71 6.59 -1.12
CA ALA A 108 3.28 6.83 -0.91
C ALA A 108 2.40 6.60 -2.15
N ARG A 109 2.99 6.64 -3.35
CA ARG A 109 2.27 6.41 -4.61
C ARG A 109 2.21 4.95 -5.03
N ASN A 110 3.21 4.16 -4.63
CA ASN A 110 3.39 2.78 -5.10
C ASN A 110 3.15 1.73 -4.00
N LEU A 111 3.22 2.10 -2.73
CA LEU A 111 2.90 1.20 -1.62
C LEU A 111 1.43 0.81 -1.62
N ARG A 112 1.18 -0.45 -1.21
CA ARG A 112 -0.15 -0.93 -0.88
C ARG A 112 -0.74 -0.13 0.28
N PRO A 113 -2.08 -0.14 0.46
CA PRO A 113 -2.71 0.56 1.56
C PRO A 113 -2.06 0.20 2.91
N THR A 114 -1.51 1.21 3.58
CA THR A 114 -0.69 1.06 4.78
C THR A 114 -1.07 2.13 5.78
N ASN A 115 -1.29 1.77 7.04
CA ASN A 115 -1.87 2.67 8.04
C ASN A 115 -0.85 3.23 9.02
N GLY A 116 -1.06 4.47 9.47
CA GLY A 116 -0.32 5.07 10.58
C GLY A 116 1.15 5.41 10.31
N VAL A 117 1.52 5.60 9.04
CA VAL A 117 2.90 5.82 8.58
C VAL A 117 3.20 7.29 8.33
N TRP A 118 4.48 7.64 8.31
CA TRP A 118 4.97 8.97 8.01
C TRP A 118 5.48 9.07 6.57
N VAL A 119 5.07 10.11 5.85
CA VAL A 119 5.50 10.42 4.48
C VAL A 119 6.09 11.82 4.45
N LYS A 120 7.26 11.97 3.81
CA LYS A 120 7.98 13.24 3.64
C LYS A 120 7.91 13.69 2.19
N GLY A 121 7.64 14.98 1.99
CA GLY A 121 7.65 15.61 0.67
C GLY A 121 7.62 17.13 0.73
N TYR A 122 7.53 17.76 -0.43
CA TYR A 122 7.35 19.20 -0.59
C TYR A 122 5.94 19.49 -1.09
N ILE A 123 5.33 20.55 -0.58
CA ILE A 123 4.04 21.04 -1.04
C ILE A 123 4.24 21.71 -2.41
N VAL A 124 3.72 21.13 -3.48
CA VAL A 124 3.99 21.62 -4.85
C VAL A 124 2.77 22.14 -5.59
N GLY A 125 1.57 22.01 -5.02
CA GLY A 125 0.37 22.54 -5.65
C GLY A 125 -0.91 21.96 -5.09
N TYR A 126 -1.95 22.01 -5.91
CA TYR A 126 -3.31 21.56 -5.60
C TYR A 126 -3.91 20.81 -6.78
N TYR A 127 -5.07 20.20 -6.55
CA TYR A 127 -5.89 19.60 -7.60
C TYR A 127 -7.17 20.41 -7.75
N SER A 128 -7.41 20.93 -8.95
CA SER A 128 -8.64 21.67 -9.27
C SER A 128 -9.87 20.75 -9.36
N GLY A 129 -9.65 19.46 -9.65
CA GLY A 129 -10.64 18.39 -9.72
C GLY A 129 -10.42 17.32 -8.65
N THR A 130 -10.85 16.10 -8.92
CA THR A 130 -10.70 14.93 -8.02
C THR A 130 -9.87 13.84 -8.70
N THR A 131 -8.97 14.24 -9.60
CA THR A 131 -8.07 13.35 -10.33
C THR A 131 -6.67 13.96 -10.35
N ILE A 132 -5.62 13.12 -10.40
CA ILE A 132 -4.23 13.59 -10.52
C ILE A 132 -4.02 14.47 -11.76
N GLY A 133 -4.74 14.21 -12.86
CA GLY A 133 -4.68 15.01 -14.09
C GLY A 133 -5.16 16.46 -13.95
N SER A 134 -5.77 16.82 -12.82
CA SER A 134 -6.22 18.18 -12.51
C SER A 134 -5.23 19.00 -11.68
N PHE A 135 -4.00 18.49 -11.54
CA PHE A 135 -2.90 19.14 -10.84
C PHE A 135 -2.58 20.54 -11.42
N SER A 136 -2.31 21.48 -10.53
CA SER A 136 -1.77 22.80 -10.86
C SER A 136 -0.95 23.34 -9.70
N ASN A 137 0.09 24.11 -10.02
CA ASN A 137 0.87 24.91 -9.08
C ASN A 137 0.60 26.42 -9.21
N ASP A 138 -0.30 26.82 -10.13
CA ASP A 138 -0.70 28.21 -10.32
C ASP A 138 -1.75 28.63 -9.28
N LEU A 139 -1.32 29.47 -8.33
CA LEU A 139 -2.16 29.97 -7.23
C LEU A 139 -2.92 31.26 -7.58
N THR A 140 -2.88 31.76 -8.81
CA THR A 140 -3.53 33.02 -9.20
C THR A 140 -5.06 32.93 -9.19
N ASP A 141 -5.62 31.78 -9.60
CA ASP A 141 -7.05 31.50 -9.59
C ASP A 141 -7.48 30.83 -8.28
N THR A 142 -7.65 31.64 -7.24
CA THR A 142 -8.00 31.18 -5.88
C THR A 142 -9.33 30.41 -5.79
N ILE A 143 -10.22 30.54 -6.79
CA ILE A 143 -11.51 29.83 -6.82
C ILE A 143 -11.27 28.34 -7.08
N LYS A 144 -10.29 27.99 -7.92
CA LYS A 144 -9.94 26.61 -8.25
C LYS A 144 -9.18 25.87 -7.15
N ILE A 145 -8.53 26.61 -6.24
CA ILE A 145 -7.75 26.02 -5.15
C ILE A 145 -8.72 25.44 -4.11
N LYS A 146 -8.69 24.11 -3.96
CA LYS A 146 -9.43 23.40 -2.93
C LYS A 146 -8.69 23.45 -1.60
N THR A 147 -9.43 23.63 -0.51
CA THR A 147 -8.85 23.57 0.84
C THR A 147 -8.72 22.14 1.36
N SER A 148 -9.50 21.20 0.83
CA SER A 148 -9.57 19.81 1.31
C SER A 148 -8.45 18.90 0.79
N SER A 149 -7.57 19.38 -0.08
CA SER A 149 -6.53 18.55 -0.69
C SER A 149 -5.26 19.32 -1.00
N LEU A 150 -4.14 18.61 -1.06
CA LEU A 150 -2.83 19.15 -1.39
C LEU A 150 -2.05 18.17 -2.27
N ALA A 151 -1.14 18.67 -3.10
CA ALA A 151 -0.21 17.85 -3.87
C ALA A 151 1.18 17.89 -3.23
N LEU A 152 1.75 16.72 -2.94
CA LEU A 152 3.13 16.54 -2.49
C LEU A 152 4.00 15.98 -3.61
N ALA A 153 5.27 16.37 -3.67
CA ALA A 153 6.30 15.79 -4.55
C ALA A 153 7.65 15.66 -3.85
N GLU A 154 8.59 14.94 -4.47
CA GLU A 154 9.96 14.80 -3.95
C GLU A 154 10.81 16.06 -4.10
N SER A 155 10.49 16.91 -5.08
CA SER A 155 11.18 18.17 -5.37
C SER A 155 10.23 19.35 -5.18
N PRO A 156 10.66 20.46 -4.56
CA PRO A 156 9.81 21.64 -4.37
C PRO A 156 9.44 22.35 -5.69
N ALA A 157 10.14 22.05 -6.78
CA ALA A 157 9.89 22.62 -8.11
C ALA A 157 9.18 21.66 -9.08
N GLU A 158 8.58 20.57 -8.57
CA GLU A 158 7.85 19.63 -9.42
C GLU A 158 6.65 20.28 -10.11
N THR A 159 6.47 19.99 -11.39
CA THR A 159 5.39 20.53 -12.24
C THR A 159 4.60 19.43 -12.93
N ASN A 160 5.05 18.18 -12.85
CA ASN A 160 4.38 17.03 -13.41
C ASN A 160 3.44 16.40 -12.35
N GLY A 161 2.13 16.55 -12.57
CA GLY A 161 1.11 15.96 -11.70
C GLY A 161 1.26 14.46 -11.50
N SER A 162 1.74 13.72 -12.50
CA SER A 162 1.96 12.27 -12.39
C SER A 162 3.08 11.91 -11.41
N LYS A 163 3.90 12.86 -10.96
CA LYS A 163 4.94 12.67 -9.93
C LYS A 163 4.49 13.10 -8.53
N THR A 164 3.22 13.47 -8.38
CA THR A 164 2.67 13.97 -7.12
C THR A 164 1.85 12.90 -6.39
N ALA A 165 1.87 12.94 -5.06
CA ALA A 165 0.91 12.23 -4.21
C ALA A 165 -0.19 13.18 -3.77
N SER A 166 -1.44 12.73 -3.89
CA SER A 166 -2.60 13.47 -3.44
C SER A 166 -2.79 13.28 -1.94
N ILE A 167 -2.95 14.38 -1.21
CA ILE A 167 -3.11 14.36 0.24
C ILE A 167 -4.49 14.93 0.59
N SER A 168 -5.27 14.20 1.37
CA SER A 168 -6.51 14.68 1.97
C SER A 168 -6.22 15.49 3.22
N LEU A 169 -6.79 16.69 3.30
CA LEU A 169 -6.65 17.56 4.47
C LEU A 169 -7.97 17.53 5.26
N PRO A 170 -8.05 16.85 6.41
CA PRO A 170 -9.27 16.81 7.22
C PRO A 170 -9.59 18.19 7.81
N THR A 171 -10.86 18.43 8.10
CA THR A 171 -11.32 19.70 8.69
C THR A 171 -10.60 19.97 10.02
N GLY A 172 -10.22 21.22 10.25
CA GLY A 172 -9.51 21.67 11.45
C GLY A 172 -8.05 21.99 11.17
N LYS A 173 -7.22 21.94 12.22
CA LYS A 173 -5.85 22.50 12.22
C LYS A 173 -4.98 22.10 11.04
N ILE A 174 -5.04 20.83 10.60
CA ILE A 174 -4.24 20.33 9.48
C ILE A 174 -4.61 21.07 8.19
N ARG A 175 -5.92 21.13 7.86
CA ARG A 175 -6.40 21.88 6.71
C ARG A 175 -6.13 23.37 6.85
N ASP A 176 -6.45 23.94 8.00
CA ASP A 176 -6.33 25.39 8.23
C ASP A 176 -4.89 25.87 8.03
N ASN A 177 -3.90 25.05 8.43
CA ASN A 177 -2.48 25.43 8.36
C ASN A 177 -1.78 25.01 7.06
N LEU A 178 -2.23 23.98 6.36
CA LEU A 178 -1.51 23.45 5.17
C LEU A 178 -2.10 23.90 3.83
N ASN A 179 -3.39 24.22 3.75
CA ASN A 179 -4.02 24.48 2.46
C ASN A 179 -3.43 25.72 1.76
N LEU A 180 -3.25 25.64 0.44
CA LEU A 180 -2.65 26.72 -0.36
C LEU A 180 -3.61 27.88 -0.66
N LYS A 181 -4.92 27.71 -0.44
CA LYS A 181 -5.90 28.76 -0.73
C LYS A 181 -5.75 29.92 0.25
N THR A 182 -5.58 29.61 1.53
CA THR A 182 -5.39 30.61 2.59
C THR A 182 -3.94 30.74 3.03
N ASN A 183 -3.07 29.77 2.70
CA ASN A 183 -1.64 29.78 3.04
C ASN A 183 -0.77 29.58 1.77
N PRO A 184 -0.83 30.50 0.78
CA PRO A 184 -0.09 30.36 -0.47
C PRO A 184 1.43 30.29 -0.27
N GLU A 185 1.95 30.84 0.83
CA GLU A 185 3.35 30.80 1.21
C GLU A 185 3.87 29.40 1.58
N ASN A 186 2.97 28.40 1.71
CA ASN A 186 3.37 27.02 1.91
C ASN A 186 3.84 26.32 0.64
N LEU A 187 3.63 26.91 -0.53
CA LEU A 187 4.15 26.37 -1.78
C LEU A 187 5.69 26.28 -1.71
N GLY A 188 6.22 25.10 -2.02
CA GLY A 188 7.63 24.76 -1.93
C GLY A 188 8.14 24.38 -0.54
N LYS A 189 7.33 24.47 0.52
CA LYS A 189 7.77 24.05 1.87
C LYS A 189 7.80 22.53 2.00
N GLY A 190 8.83 22.04 2.69
CA GLY A 190 8.93 20.65 3.09
C GLY A 190 8.01 20.34 4.27
N VAL A 191 7.35 19.18 4.24
CA VAL A 191 6.44 18.70 5.28
C VAL A 191 6.62 17.20 5.46
N ILE A 192 6.44 16.72 6.69
CA ILE A 192 6.28 15.30 7.02
C ILE A 192 4.85 15.12 7.54
N LEU A 193 4.12 14.15 7.00
CA LEU A 193 2.70 13.89 7.30
C LEU A 193 2.56 12.49 7.88
N LYS A 194 1.76 12.33 8.93
CA LYS A 194 1.35 11.02 9.43
C LYS A 194 -0.04 10.68 8.94
N GLY A 195 -0.25 9.47 8.46
CA GLY A 195 -1.57 9.04 8.02
C GLY A 195 -1.57 7.66 7.41
N ASN A 196 -2.59 7.41 6.60
CA ASN A 196 -2.74 6.17 5.85
C ASN A 196 -2.37 6.43 4.39
N ILE A 197 -1.56 5.55 3.81
CA ILE A 197 -1.34 5.45 2.36
C ILE A 197 -2.52 4.68 1.77
N GLY A 198 -3.04 5.14 0.65
CA GLY A 198 -4.09 4.46 -0.10
C GLY A 198 -4.56 5.23 -1.32
N PRO A 199 -5.54 4.69 -2.07
CA PRO A 199 -6.06 5.35 -3.26
C PRO A 199 -6.72 6.70 -2.93
N TYR A 200 -6.29 7.76 -3.57
CA TYR A 200 -6.92 9.08 -3.52
C TYR A 200 -6.75 9.82 -4.84
N TYR A 201 -7.85 10.37 -5.37
CA TYR A 201 -7.89 11.02 -6.70
C TYR A 201 -7.41 10.13 -7.86
N GLY A 202 -7.69 8.82 -7.77
CA GLY A 202 -7.43 7.84 -8.83
C GLY A 202 -5.99 7.33 -8.89
N ALA A 203 -5.13 7.66 -7.91
CA ALA A 203 -3.78 7.14 -7.77
C ALA A 203 -3.42 6.92 -6.29
N GLY A 204 -2.25 6.37 -6.00
CA GLY A 204 -1.73 6.28 -4.63
C GLY A 204 -1.45 7.67 -4.03
N GLY A 205 -1.82 7.84 -2.77
CA GLY A 205 -1.69 9.07 -2.01
C GLY A 205 -2.01 8.84 -0.54
N MET A 206 -2.50 9.87 0.15
CA MET A 206 -2.88 9.81 1.57
C MET A 206 -4.32 10.32 1.78
N PRO A 207 -5.34 9.43 1.78
CA PRO A 207 -6.73 9.83 1.98
C PRO A 207 -7.07 10.25 3.42
N ASP A 208 -6.22 9.92 4.40
CA ASP A 208 -6.45 10.20 5.82
C ASP A 208 -5.14 10.60 6.52
N VAL A 209 -4.96 11.90 6.76
CA VAL A 209 -3.81 12.47 7.48
C VAL A 209 -4.23 12.86 8.88
N THR A 210 -3.42 12.47 9.87
CA THR A 210 -3.71 12.65 11.30
C THR A 210 -2.72 13.57 12.01
N ALA A 211 -1.52 13.78 11.46
CA ALA A 211 -0.53 14.71 12.01
C ALA A 211 0.37 15.28 10.91
N TYR A 212 1.04 16.40 11.19
CA TYR A 212 2.04 16.98 10.29
C TYR A 212 3.12 17.75 11.06
N GLU A 213 4.30 17.85 10.45
CA GLU A 213 5.40 18.70 10.88
C GLU A 213 6.03 19.39 9.67
N PHE A 214 6.21 20.71 9.73
CA PHE A 214 7.00 21.40 8.71
C PHE A 214 8.48 21.07 8.90
N ILE A 215 9.16 20.81 7.79
CA ILE A 215 10.62 20.63 7.80
C ILE A 215 11.24 22.02 7.90
N PRO A 216 12.11 22.28 8.89
CA PRO A 216 12.81 23.55 8.99
C PRO A 216 13.56 23.85 7.70
N ALA A 217 13.45 25.08 7.19
CA ALA A 217 14.29 25.52 6.09
C ALA A 217 15.76 25.39 6.52
N GLY A 218 16.54 24.60 5.76
CA GLY A 218 17.99 24.48 6.00
C GLY A 218 18.64 25.86 5.98
N ARG A 219 19.47 26.13 6.99
CA ARG A 219 20.38 27.28 7.02
C ARG A 219 21.50 27.09 6.00
#